data_AF-A0A971GX36-F1
#
_entry.id   AF-A0A971GX36-F1
#
_cell.length_a   1.000
_cell.length_b   1.000
_cell.length_c   1.000
_cell.angle_alpha   90.00
_cell.angle_beta   90.00
_cell.angle_gamma   90.00
#
_symmetry.space_group_name_H-M   'P 1'
#
loop_
_entity.id
_entity.type
_entity.pdbx_description
1 polymer ?
#
loop_
_entity_poly.entity_id
_entity_poly.type
_entity_poly.pdbx_seq_one_letter_code
_entity_poly.pdbx_strand_id
1 'polypeptide(L)'
;MTTAEIASGQAPETQEEQRVYTATQAQLIWWRFRRHKLAMVGGTILAVLYLLAILCEFFSPYLVGTRHDNYEYAPPTRVHIIGPDGRLRAPFVYGIG
;
A
#
# COMPACT_ATOMS: atom_id res chain seq x y z
N MET A 1 40.00 -41.69 45.95
CA MET A 1 40.34 -40.73 44.89
C MET A 1 39.82 -41.29 43.57
N THR A 2 39.25 -40.45 42.70
CA THR A 2 38.61 -40.76 41.38
C THR A 2 37.07 -40.78 41.35
N THR A 3 36.42 -39.77 41.93
CA THR A 3 35.03 -39.38 41.62
C THR A 3 34.93 -37.87 41.41
N ALA A 4 35.67 -37.33 40.43
CA ALA A 4 35.70 -35.88 40.17
C ALA A 4 35.79 -35.48 38.68
N GLU A 5 35.43 -36.35 37.73
CA GLU A 5 35.59 -36.09 36.28
C GLU A 5 34.28 -36.27 35.49
N ILE A 6 33.12 -35.89 36.04
CA ILE A 6 31.87 -35.73 35.26
C ILE A 6 31.34 -34.30 35.46
N ALA A 7 32.18 -33.32 35.15
CA ALA A 7 31.78 -31.92 35.12
C ALA A 7 32.45 -31.24 33.92
N SER A 8 32.26 -31.80 32.73
CA SER A 8 32.62 -31.16 31.46
C SER A 8 31.35 -30.75 30.70
N GLY A 9 31.02 -29.47 30.82
CA GLY A 9 30.49 -28.64 29.74
C GLY A 9 29.14 -28.99 29.14
N GLN A 10 28.05 -28.49 29.74
CA GLN A 10 26.89 -28.04 28.95
C GLN A 10 26.80 -26.52 29.05
N ALA A 11 27.30 -25.85 28.02
CA ALA A 11 26.97 -24.46 27.74
C ALA A 11 25.48 -24.39 27.37
N PRO A 12 24.74 -23.35 27.79
CA PRO A 12 23.33 -23.23 27.46
C PRO A 12 23.17 -23.02 25.95
N GLU A 13 22.75 -24.07 25.25
CA GLU A 13 22.17 -23.99 23.91
C GLU A 13 21.01 -22.98 23.93
N THR A 14 21.18 -21.89 23.18
CA THR A 14 20.38 -20.69 23.30
C THR A 14 18.92 -20.99 22.93
N GLN A 15 17.99 -20.47 23.73
CA GLN A 15 16.53 -20.63 23.56
C GLN A 15 16.01 -20.30 22.15
N GLU A 16 16.80 -19.62 21.33
CA GLU A 16 16.51 -19.31 19.93
C GLU A 16 16.48 -20.57 19.05
N GLU A 17 17.37 -21.54 19.26
CA GLU A 17 17.38 -22.78 18.47
C GLU A 17 16.15 -23.65 18.77
N GLN A 18 15.67 -23.68 20.02
CA GLN A 18 14.45 -24.41 20.40
C GLN A 18 13.18 -23.82 19.77
N ARG A 19 13.13 -22.49 19.60
CA ARG A 19 12.00 -21.80 18.93
C ARG A 19 11.94 -22.11 17.44
N VAL A 20 13.09 -22.28 16.80
CA VAL A 20 13.17 -22.68 15.38
C VAL A 20 12.67 -24.12 15.18
N TYR A 21 12.84 -25.01 16.17
CA TYR A 21 12.40 -26.41 16.08
C TYR A 21 10.90 -26.64 16.33
N THR A 22 10.21 -25.71 17.01
CA THR A 22 8.74 -25.73 17.23
C THR A 22 7.97 -24.89 16.20
N ALA A 23 8.67 -24.13 15.36
CA ALA A 23 8.04 -23.24 14.41
C ALA A 23 7.26 -24.01 13.34
N THR A 24 5.98 -23.67 13.15
CA THR A 24 5.13 -24.27 12.12
C THR A 24 5.73 -23.99 10.74
N GLN A 25 5.68 -24.92 9.78
CA GLN A 25 6.29 -24.75 8.43
C GLN A 25 5.97 -23.38 7.78
N ALA A 26 4.78 -22.83 8.02
CA ALA A 26 4.36 -21.51 7.57
C ALA A 26 5.27 -20.36 8.08
N GLN A 27 5.79 -20.44 9.30
CA GLN A 27 6.70 -19.45 9.87
C GLN A 27 8.07 -19.49 9.18
N LEU A 28 8.58 -20.68 8.86
CA LEU A 28 9.80 -20.86 8.08
C LEU A 28 9.66 -20.25 6.67
N ILE A 29 8.51 -20.49 6.03
CA ILE A 29 8.19 -19.93 4.71
C ILE A 29 8.12 -18.40 4.78
N TRP A 30 7.45 -17.84 5.79
CA TRP A 30 7.33 -16.39 5.95
C TRP A 30 8.68 -15.71 6.22
N TRP A 31 9.55 -16.31 7.03
CA TRP A 31 10.92 -15.79 7.27
C TRP A 31 11.75 -15.78 5.99
N ARG A 32 11.66 -16.84 5.17
CA ARG A 32 12.39 -16.93 3.91
C ARG A 32 11.84 -15.95 2.86
N PHE A 33 10.52 -15.77 2.82
CA PHE A 33 9.85 -14.80 1.95
C PHE A 33 10.26 -13.36 2.29
N ARG A 34 10.33 -13.01 3.58
CA ARG A 34 10.72 -11.65 4.04
C ARG A 34 12.19 -11.32 3.79
N ARG A 35 13.05 -12.31 3.53
CA ARG A 35 14.48 -12.11 3.21
C ARG A 35 14.72 -11.61 1.79
N HIS A 36 13.78 -11.83 0.87
CA HIS A 36 13.88 -11.36 -0.52
C HIS A 36 13.36 -9.94 -0.66
N LYS A 37 14.29 -8.99 -0.87
CA LYS A 37 13.95 -7.57 -1.12
C LYS A 37 12.98 -7.41 -2.32
N LEU A 38 13.14 -8.21 -3.37
CA LEU A 38 12.25 -8.24 -4.54
C LEU A 38 10.81 -8.64 -4.17
N ALA A 39 10.64 -9.67 -3.33
CA ALA A 39 9.32 -10.13 -2.89
C ALA A 39 8.63 -9.07 -2.00
N MET A 40 9.39 -8.40 -1.15
CA MET A 40 8.90 -7.30 -0.31
C MET A 40 8.48 -6.08 -1.14
N VAL A 41 9.25 -5.72 -2.16
CA VAL A 41 8.91 -4.61 -3.07
C VAL A 41 7.65 -4.94 -3.88
N GLY A 42 7.56 -6.14 -4.45
CA GLY A 42 6.37 -6.59 -5.18
C GLY A 42 5.12 -6.62 -4.30
N GLY A 43 5.23 -7.15 -3.07
CA GLY A 43 4.13 -7.13 -2.09
C GLY A 43 3.70 -5.71 -1.71
N THR A 44 4.66 -4.81 -1.54
CA THR A 44 4.38 -3.39 -1.25
C THR A 44 3.63 -2.71 -2.40
N ILE A 45 4.11 -2.89 -3.63
CA ILE A 45 3.46 -2.30 -4.82
C ILE A 45 2.04 -2.82 -4.98
N LEU A 46 1.83 -4.13 -4.79
CA LEU A 46 0.50 -4.74 -4.85
C LEU A 46 -0.43 -4.17 -3.78
N ALA A 47 0.05 -4.02 -2.54
CA ALA A 47 -0.72 -3.43 -1.45
C ALA A 47 -1.11 -1.97 -1.76
N VAL A 48 -0.19 -1.17 -2.31
CA VAL A 48 -0.47 0.21 -2.73
C VAL A 48 -1.53 0.26 -3.83
N LEU A 49 -1.42 -0.58 -4.86
CA LEU A 49 -2.42 -0.66 -5.93
C LEU A 49 -3.81 -1.04 -5.39
N TYR A 50 -3.88 -1.98 -4.45
CA TYR A 50 -5.14 -2.34 -3.80
C TYR A 50 -5.72 -1.20 -2.96
N LEU A 51 -4.86 -0.46 -2.24
CA LEU A 51 -5.29 0.73 -1.51
C LEU A 51 -5.86 1.80 -2.44
N LEU A 52 -5.21 2.05 -3.58
CA LEU A 52 -5.71 2.97 -4.61
C LEU A 52 -7.03 2.49 -5.21
N ALA A 53 -7.20 1.17 -5.42
CA ALA A 53 -8.44 0.60 -5.93
C ALA A 53 -9.61 0.75 -4.93
N ILE A 54 -9.37 0.54 -3.64
CA ILE A 54 -10.39 0.71 -2.59
C ILE A 54 -10.74 2.19 -2.43
N LEU A 55 -9.74 3.08 -2.50
CA LEU A 55 -9.92 4.53 -2.45
C LEU A 55 -10.23 5.13 -3.83
N CYS A 56 -10.56 4.31 -4.84
CA CYS A 56 -10.80 4.77 -6.21
C CYS A 56 -11.98 5.73 -6.26
N GLU A 57 -12.98 5.58 -5.40
CA GLU A 57 -14.12 6.50 -5.32
C GLU A 57 -13.73 7.91 -4.84
N PHE A 58 -12.64 8.03 -4.05
CA PHE A 58 -12.06 9.32 -3.68
C PHE A 58 -11.18 9.90 -4.80
N PHE A 59 -10.41 9.04 -5.49
CA PHE A 59 -9.48 9.47 -6.53
C PHE A 59 -10.12 9.68 -7.90
N SER A 60 -11.24 9.03 -8.20
CA SER A 60 -11.93 9.05 -9.48
C SER A 60 -13.42 9.30 -9.28
N PRO A 61 -13.85 10.56 -9.14
CA PRO A 61 -15.27 10.94 -9.15
C PRO A 61 -15.95 10.74 -10.52
N TYR A 62 -15.25 10.17 -11.50
CA TYR A 62 -15.77 9.85 -12.83
C TYR A 62 -15.55 8.36 -13.13
N LEU A 63 -16.64 7.63 -13.35
CA LEU A 63 -16.60 6.25 -13.83
C LEU A 63 -16.32 6.25 -15.34
N VAL A 64 -15.64 5.23 -15.85
CA VAL A 64 -15.37 5.02 -17.30
C VAL A 64 -16.65 5.05 -18.16
N GLY A 65 -17.82 4.85 -17.54
CA GLY A 65 -19.14 4.90 -18.17
C GLY A 65 -19.83 6.27 -18.18
N THR A 66 -19.27 7.34 -17.58
CA THR A 66 -19.83 8.69 -17.71
C THR A 66 -19.48 9.27 -19.07
N ARG A 67 -20.15 8.76 -20.11
CA ARG A 67 -20.09 9.34 -21.44
C ARG A 67 -20.98 10.57 -21.45
N HIS A 68 -20.36 11.74 -21.33
CA HIS A 68 -21.07 12.99 -21.49
C HIS A 68 -21.31 13.23 -22.99
N ASP A 69 -22.30 12.54 -23.59
CA ASP A 69 -22.65 12.70 -25.02
C ASP A 69 -22.93 14.17 -25.40
N ASN A 70 -23.35 15.00 -24.44
CA ASN A 70 -23.57 16.45 -24.64
C ASN A 70 -22.30 17.33 -24.45
N TYR A 71 -21.16 16.77 -24.04
CA TYR A 71 -19.89 17.50 -23.82
C TYR A 71 -18.72 16.92 -24.62
N GLU A 72 -18.94 15.93 -25.50
CA GLU A 72 -17.89 15.32 -26.34
C GLU A 72 -17.23 16.33 -27.29
N TYR A 73 -17.97 17.39 -27.67
CA TYR A 73 -17.49 18.52 -28.48
C TYR A 73 -17.40 19.84 -27.71
N ALA A 74 -17.48 19.82 -26.37
CA ALA A 74 -17.41 21.05 -25.60
C ALA A 74 -15.97 21.63 -25.67
N PRO A 75 -15.80 22.89 -26.08
CA PRO A 75 -14.49 23.51 -26.08
C PRO A 75 -13.96 23.61 -24.63
N PRO A 76 -12.64 23.51 -24.42
CA PRO A 76 -12.04 23.59 -23.08
C PRO A 76 -12.47 24.90 -22.41
N THR A 77 -13.37 24.80 -21.44
CA THR A 77 -13.98 25.99 -20.84
C THR A 77 -13.06 26.52 -19.75
N ARG A 78 -12.67 27.79 -19.88
CA ARG A 78 -11.76 28.42 -18.92
C ARG A 78 -12.45 28.56 -17.57
N VAL A 79 -11.74 28.14 -16.52
CA VAL A 79 -12.15 28.32 -15.13
C VAL A 79 -11.95 29.77 -14.75
N HIS A 80 -13.02 30.44 -14.34
CA HIS A 80 -12.98 31.82 -13.87
C HIS A 80 -13.09 31.83 -12.34
N ILE A 81 -12.30 32.68 -11.70
CA ILE A 81 -12.30 32.90 -10.25
C ILE A 81 -12.87 34.28 -9.92
N ILE A 82 -12.81 35.20 -10.88
CA ILE A 82 -13.30 36.57 -10.77
C ILE A 82 -14.59 36.67 -11.56
N GLY A 83 -15.68 37.01 -10.86
CA GLY A 83 -16.99 37.22 -11.47
C GLY A 83 -17.05 38.51 -12.31
N PRO A 84 -18.08 38.66 -13.16
CA PRO A 84 -18.33 39.92 -13.91
C PRO A 84 -18.51 41.14 -13.00
N ASP A 85 -18.90 40.90 -11.75
CA ASP A 85 -19.05 41.84 -10.64
C ASP A 85 -17.72 42.19 -9.95
N GLY A 86 -16.59 41.64 -10.41
CA GLY A 86 -15.25 41.87 -9.85
C GLY A 86 -15.01 41.18 -8.50
N ARG A 87 -15.95 40.35 -8.02
CA ARG A 87 -15.83 39.63 -6.75
C ARG A 87 -15.18 38.26 -6.95
N LEU A 88 -14.35 37.86 -6.00
CA LEU A 88 -13.77 36.52 -5.94
C LEU A 88 -14.86 35.50 -5.62
N ARG A 89 -14.98 34.46 -6.44
CA ARG A 89 -15.88 33.32 -6.24
C ARG A 89 -15.11 32.01 -6.36
N ALA A 90 -15.72 30.93 -5.87
CA ALA A 90 -15.22 29.58 -6.13
C ALA A 90 -15.08 29.35 -7.64
N PRO A 91 -14.14 28.50 -8.09
CA PRO A 91 -13.89 28.24 -9.50
C PRO A 91 -15.18 27.93 -10.26
N PHE A 92 -15.56 28.79 -11.20
CA PHE A 92 -16.83 28.68 -11.92
C PHE A 92 -16.62 28.67 -13.44
N VAL A 93 -17.58 28.06 -14.13
CA VAL A 93 -17.62 27.93 -15.59
C VAL A 93 -18.92 28.55 -16.08
N TYR A 94 -18.88 29.28 -17.20
CA TYR A 94 -20.09 29.81 -17.82
C TYR A 94 -20.85 28.67 -18.52
N GLY A 95 -22.16 28.60 -18.31
CA GLY A 95 -23.01 27.63 -19.01
C GLY A 95 -22.98 27.88 -20.51
N ILE A 96 -22.69 26.84 -21.28
CA ILE A 96 -22.91 26.82 -22.72
C ILE A 96 -24.39 26.53 -22.94
N GLY A 97 -25.15 27.54 -23.36
CA GLY A 97 -26.56 27.45 -23.72
C GLY A 97 -26.76 27.37 -25.23
#